data_AF-A0A0U0RKK8-F1
#
_entry.id   AF-A0A0U0RKK8-F1
#
_cell.length_a   1.000
_cell.length_b   1.000
_cell.length_c   1.000
_cell.angle_alpha   90.00
_cell.angle_beta   90.00
_cell.angle_gamma   90.00
#
_symmetry.space_group_name_H-M   'P 1'
#
loop_
_entity.id
_entity.type
_entity.pdbx_description
1 polymer ?
#
loop_
_entity_poly.entity_id
_entity_poly.type
_entity_poly.pdbx_seq_one_letter_code
_entity_poly.pdbx_strand_id
1 'polypeptide(L)' 'MPLLGQIPLDPALVAAGDSGVPLVLSSPDSAIGKELHSIADGLSTRRRGLAGMSLGLDPTRR' A
#
# COMPACT_ATOMS: atom_id res chain seq x y z
N MET A 1 -4.99 -3.38 -13.57
CA MET A 1 -4.59 -2.92 -12.22
C MET A 1 -3.14 -2.47 -12.28
N PRO A 2 -2.75 -1.38 -11.60
CA PRO A 2 -1.35 -0.93 -11.58
C PRO A 2 -0.49 -1.84 -10.71
N LEU A 3 0.79 -1.96 -11.05
CA LEU A 3 1.80 -2.54 -10.17
C LEU A 3 1.98 -1.63 -8.94
N LEU A 4 2.06 -2.22 -7.75
CA LEU A 4 2.17 -1.47 -6.49
C LEU A 4 3.60 -1.34 -5.98
N GLY A 5 4.45 -2.31 -6.29
CA GLY A 5 5.85 -2.36 -5.87
C GLY A 5 6.47 -3.70 -6.24
N GLN A 6 7.77 -3.87 -5.98
CA GLN A 6 8.52 -5.08 -6.31
C GLN A 6 9.47 -5.47 -5.19
N ILE A 7 9.33 -6.70 -4.70
CA ILE A 7 10.15 -7.23 -3.62
C ILE A 7 10.94 -8.43 -4.16
N PRO A 8 12.27 -8.46 -4.02
CA PRO A 8 13.07 -9.61 -4.43
C PRO A 8 12.77 -10.82 -3.54
N LEU A 9 13.00 -12.02 -4.06
CA LEU A 9 12.99 -13.23 -3.24
C LEU A 9 14.19 -13.18 -2.28
N ASP A 10 13.90 -13.22 -0.98
CA ASP A 10 14.89 -13.14 0.08
C ASP A 10 14.55 -14.17 1.18
N PRO A 11 15.45 -15.10 1.53
CA PRO A 11 15.26 -16.03 2.63
C PRO A 11 14.96 -15.35 3.97
N ALA A 12 15.50 -14.16 4.21
CA ALA A 12 15.24 -13.40 5.43
C ALA A 12 13.76 -12.99 5.55
N LEU A 13 13.07 -12.77 4.42
CA LEU A 13 11.64 -12.44 4.41
C LEU A 13 10.80 -13.64 4.83
N VAL A 14 11.16 -14.84 4.36
CA VAL A 14 10.48 -16.09 4.74
C VAL A 14 10.71 -16.37 6.22
N ALA A 15 11.97 -16.35 6.67
CA ALA A 15 12.33 -16.61 8.07
C ALA A 15 11.65 -15.62 9.03
N ALA A 16 11.54 -14.35 8.67
CA ALA A 16 10.83 -13.35 9.45
C ALA A 16 9.33 -13.67 9.56
N GLY A 17 8.70 -14.11 8.47
CA GLY A 17 7.31 -14.59 8.46
C GLY A 17 7.10 -15.78 9.39
N ASP A 18 7.95 -16.80 9.27
CA ASP A 18 7.89 -18.02 10.11
C ASP A 18 8.12 -17.72 11.60
N SER A 19 9.01 -16.77 11.91
CA SER A 19 9.30 -16.35 13.29
C SER A 19 8.17 -15.55 13.96
N GLY A 20 7.21 -15.04 13.19
CA GLY A 20 6.15 -14.17 13.67
C GLY A 20 6.56 -12.71 13.90
N VAL A 21 7.79 -12.31 13.55
CA VAL A 21 8.27 -10.92 13.60
C VAL A 21 8.66 -10.46 12.19
N PRO A 22 7.72 -9.86 11.42
CA PRO A 22 7.95 -9.45 10.03
C PRO A 22 9.14 -8.49 9.86
N LEU A 23 9.83 -8.57 8.71
CA LEU A 23 10.99 -7.72 8.37
C LEU A 23 10.71 -6.23 8.48
N VAL A 24 9.47 -5.81 8.18
CA VAL A 24 9.07 -4.41 8.30
C VAL A 24 9.11 -3.87 9.73
N LEU A 25 9.08 -4.76 10.74
CA LEU A 25 9.22 -4.42 12.15
C LEU A 25 10.64 -4.66 12.67
N SER A 26 11.26 -5.79 12.30
CA SER A 26 12.60 -6.17 12.80
C SER A 26 13.76 -5.50 12.08
N SER A 27 13.58 -5.08 10.82
CA SER A 27 14.58 -4.40 9.99
C SER A 27 13.92 -3.37 9.06
N PRO A 28 13.33 -2.29 9.62
CA PRO A 28 12.59 -1.30 8.85
C PRO A 28 13.45 -0.57 7.81
N ASP A 29 14.76 -0.43 8.06
CA ASP A 29 15.69 0.26 7.16
C ASP A 29 16.26 -0.61 6.04
N SER A 30 15.95 -1.91 6.02
CA SER A 30 16.31 -2.80 4.92
C SER A 30 15.63 -2.39 3.61
N ALA A 31 16.18 -2.82 2.48
CA ALA A 31 15.56 -2.57 1.17
C ALA A 31 14.10 -3.10 1.11
N ILE A 32 13.86 -4.30 1.67
CA ILE A 32 12.54 -4.92 1.73
C ILE A 32 11.61 -4.16 2.68
N GLY A 33 12.10 -3.75 3.86
CA GLY A 33 11.32 -2.98 4.84
C GLY A 33 10.83 -1.65 4.28
N LYS A 34 11.73 -0.93 3.58
CA LYS A 34 11.43 0.34 2.91
C LYS A 34 10.43 0.17 1.76
N GLU A 35 10.60 -0.85 0.93
CA GLU A 35 9.69 -1.12 -0.19
C GLU A 35 8.27 -1.48 0.32
N LEU A 36 8.17 -2.32 1.36
CA LEU A 36 6.88 -2.64 1.99
C LEU A 36 6.19 -1.41 2.57
N HIS A 37 6.94 -0.49 3.20
CA HIS A 37 6.40 0.79 3.66
C HIS A 37 5.88 1.64 2.50
N SER A 38 6.64 1.76 1.41
CA SER A 38 6.23 2.53 0.22
C SER A 38 4.95 1.97 -0.41
N ILE A 39 4.81 0.64 -0.48
CA ILE A 39 3.58 -0.01 -0.96
C ILE A 39 2.40 0.33 -0.03
N ALA A 40 2.61 0.23 1.29
CA ALA A 40 1.58 0.54 2.27
C ALA A 40 1.13 2.00 2.19
N ASP A 41 2.06 2.94 2.03
CA ASP A 41 1.78 4.35 1.85
C ASP A 41 0.89 4.58 0.62
N GLY A 42 1.25 3.99 -0.53
CA GLY A 42 0.45 4.06 -1.75
C GLY A 42 -0.97 3.52 -1.59
N LEU A 43 -1.12 2.41 -0.87
CA LEU A 43 -2.42 1.80 -0.58
C LEU A 43 -3.26 2.61 0.42
N SER A 44 -2.62 3.29 1.37
CA SER A 44 -3.29 4.10 2.39
C SER A 44 -3.89 5.39 1.81
N THR A 45 -3.50 5.78 0.58
CA THR A 45 -4.01 6.99 -0.04
C THR A 45 -5.52 6.92 -0.29
N ARG A 46 -6.27 7.81 0.38
CA ARG A 46 -7.71 7.96 0.16
C ARG A 46 -7.94 8.94 -0.97
N ARG A 47 -8.70 8.55 -2.00
CA ARG A 47 -9.14 9.52 -3.02
C ARG A 47 -9.90 10.64 -2.35
N ARG A 48 -9.64 11.88 -2.81
CA ARG A 48 -10.36 13.06 -2.34
C ARG A 48 -11.86 12.82 -2.51
N GLY A 49 -12.63 13.11 -1.45
CA GLY A 49 -14.09 12.95 -1.50
C GLY A 49 -14.71 13.88 -2.54
N LEU A 50 -15.93 13.53 -2.99
CA LEU A 50 -16.69 14.34 -3.94
C LEU A 50 -17.38 15.56 -3.30
N ALA A 51 -17.22 15.74 -1.98
CA ALA A 51 -17.78 16.89 -1.27
C ALA A 51 -17.23 18.21 -1.85
N GLY A 52 -18.13 19.08 -2.29
CA GLY A 52 -17.78 20.37 -2.90
C GLY A 52 -17.38 20.31 -4.37
N MET A 53 -17.36 19.14 -5.02
CA MET A 53 -17.14 19.03 -6.47
C MET A 53 -18.48 19.13 -7.22
N SER A 54 -18.53 19.96 -8.27
CA SER A 54 -19.66 19.93 -9.21
C SER A 54 -19.60 18.64 -10.02
N LEU A 55 -20.59 17.76 -9.83
CA LEU A 55 -20.62 16.44 -10.46
C LEU A 55 -21.35 16.41 -11.81
N GLY A 56 -21.96 17.52 -12.24
CA GLY A 56 -22.73 17.58 -13.48
C GLY A 56 -23.92 16.60 -13.52
N LEU A 57 -24.41 16.17 -12.35
CA LEU A 57 -25.51 15.21 -12.23
C LEU A 57 -26.84 15.97 -12.15
N ASP A 58 -27.80 15.54 -12.96
CA ASP A 58 -29.22 15.88 -12.79
C ASP A 58 -29.91 14.68 -12.11
N PRO A 59 -30.18 14.76 -10.80
CA PRO A 59 -30.71 13.64 -10.03
C PRO A 59 -32.15 13.26 -10.40
N THR A 60 -32.81 13.98 -11.33
CA THR A 60 -34.25 13.89 -11.59
C THR A 60 -34.65 13.45 -13.00
N ARG A 61 -33.75 12.91 -13.82
CA ARG A 61 -34.12 12.44 -15.18
C ARG A 61 -35.12 11.26 -15.11
N ARG A 62 -36.37 11.51 -15.55
CA ARG A 62 -37.41 10.51 -15.85
C ARG A 62 -37.11 9.76 -17.14
#